data_AF-A0AAW0K6R6-F1
#
_entry.id   AF-A0AAW0K6R6-F1
#
_cell.length_a   1.000
_cell.length_b   1.000
_cell.length_c   1.000
_cell.angle_alpha   90.00
_cell.angle_beta   90.00
_cell.angle_gamma   90.00
#
_symmetry.space_group_name_H-M   'P 1'
#
loop_
_entity.id
_entity.type
_entity.pdbx_description
1 polymer ?
#
loop_
_entity_poly.entity_id
_entity_poly.type
_entity_poly.pdbx_seq_one_letter_code
_entity_poly.pdbx_strand_id
1 'polypeptide(L)'
;MENPPLSPTCPWLLLAEEKEQKSHTRVFYNLFDDEFYNFKLPELAGKICIGTSFRWLLSVGTDFQMNLFHPLSKHQLSLPPHPYVWEGCNRNFELDPIDYSDIFLYKCVLSRNPWNSVTHEYDRDCIIMVVHTNYKTLAFTRPGYKAWIDIKCDSRNFYDITFYKDKFYAVNNHGDVFVCHIEDDIAFAERIAIYKENEDYIHKYLVESSGDLLLVSRIQGGTHYQDN
;
A
#
# COMPACT_ATOMS: atom_id res chain seq x y z
N MET A 1 -5.63 31.77 -5.44
CA MET A 1 -5.25 30.37 -5.69
C MET A 1 -6.49 29.71 -6.24
N GLU A 2 -6.53 29.52 -7.55
CA GLU A 2 -7.63 28.82 -8.21
C GLU A 2 -7.56 27.34 -7.80
N ASN A 3 -8.68 26.80 -7.33
CA ASN A 3 -8.77 25.38 -7.03
C ASN A 3 -8.57 24.61 -8.35
N PRO A 4 -7.60 23.67 -8.45
CA PRO A 4 -7.46 22.88 -9.65
C PRO A 4 -8.78 22.11 -9.90
N PRO A 5 -9.24 22.03 -11.16
CA PRO A 5 -10.52 21.42 -11.48
C PRO A 5 -10.49 19.94 -11.09
N LEU A 6 -11.27 19.57 -10.07
CA LEU A 6 -11.45 18.17 -9.70
C LEU A 6 -12.58 17.57 -10.55
N SER A 7 -12.23 16.69 -11.48
CA SER A 7 -13.14 15.70 -12.04
C SER A 7 -12.38 14.37 -12.34
N PRO A 8 -13.06 13.22 -12.41
CA PRO A 8 -12.55 11.96 -11.87
C PRO A 8 -12.03 10.99 -12.95
N THR A 9 -10.78 11.07 -13.41
CA THR A 9 -10.35 10.09 -14.45
C THR A 9 -8.88 9.66 -14.45
N CYS A 10 -7.99 10.22 -13.62
CA CYS A 10 -6.59 9.78 -13.68
C CYS A 10 -5.89 9.79 -12.32
N PRO A 11 -5.19 8.71 -11.94
CA PRO A 11 -4.37 8.70 -10.75
C PRO A 11 -3.19 9.67 -10.91
N TRP A 12 -2.89 10.41 -9.86
CA TRP A 12 -1.68 11.23 -9.80
C TRP A 12 -0.55 10.40 -9.19
N LEU A 13 0.60 10.39 -9.84
CA LEU A 13 1.77 9.65 -9.41
C LEU A 13 2.60 10.52 -8.48
N LEU A 14 2.73 10.10 -7.22
CA LEU A 14 3.69 10.72 -6.32
C LEU A 14 5.10 10.28 -6.70
N LEU A 15 5.98 11.24 -6.99
CA LEU A 15 7.37 10.95 -7.29
C LEU A 15 8.16 10.64 -6.01
N ALA A 16 9.17 9.79 -6.13
CA ALA A 16 10.07 9.45 -5.04
C ALA A 16 10.81 10.71 -4.55
N GLU A 17 11.06 10.77 -3.23
CA GLU A 17 11.90 11.81 -2.66
C GLU A 17 13.36 11.60 -3.08
N GLU A 18 14.03 12.67 -3.48
CA GLU A 18 15.46 12.64 -3.76
C GLU A 18 16.24 12.41 -2.46
N LYS A 19 17.11 11.39 -2.45
CA LYS A 19 17.86 10.97 -1.25
C LYS A 19 18.74 12.08 -0.66
N GLU A 20 19.22 13.01 -1.48
CA GLU A 20 20.19 14.02 -1.07
C GLU A 20 19.54 15.25 -0.41
N GLN A 21 18.24 15.47 -0.61
CA GLN A 21 17.53 16.62 -0.05
C GLN A 21 16.14 16.20 0.44
N LYS A 22 16.00 16.03 1.75
CA LYS A 22 14.68 15.87 2.40
C LYS A 22 13.89 17.17 2.23
N SER A 23 13.12 17.23 1.16
CA SER A 23 12.33 18.41 0.81
C SER A 23 10.96 18.32 1.49
N HIS A 24 10.52 19.44 2.06
CA HIS A 24 9.13 19.60 2.48
C HIS A 24 8.16 19.71 1.30
N THR A 25 8.67 19.69 0.06
CA THR A 25 7.87 19.70 -1.16
C THR A 25 7.82 18.31 -1.77
N ARG A 26 6.64 17.88 -2.17
CA ARG A 26 6.38 16.62 -2.88
C ARG A 26 5.83 16.93 -4.26
N VAL A 27 6.29 16.17 -5.25
CA VAL A 27 5.90 16.34 -6.65
C VAL A 27 4.92 15.25 -7.03
N PHE A 28 3.78 15.65 -7.58
CA PHE A 28 2.79 14.76 -8.17
C PHE A 28 2.81 14.97 -9.68
N TYR A 29 2.96 13.89 -10.43
CA TYR A 29 2.82 13.90 -11.88
C TYR A 29 1.40 13.45 -12.25
N ASN A 30 0.72 14.24 -13.05
CA ASN A 30 -0.63 13.93 -13.53
C ASN A 30 -0.55 13.38 -14.95
N LEU A 31 -0.95 12.12 -15.11
CA LEU A 31 -0.94 11.43 -16.39
C LEU A 31 -1.95 11.99 -17.41
N PHE A 32 -2.94 12.78 -16.96
CA PHE A 32 -3.98 13.29 -17.84
C PHE A 32 -3.54 14.51 -18.66
N ASP A 33 -2.87 15.47 -18.00
CA ASP A 33 -2.41 16.72 -18.62
C ASP A 33 -0.89 16.74 -18.84
N ASP A 34 -0.18 15.69 -18.44
CA ASP A 34 1.28 15.59 -18.54
C ASP A 34 2.03 16.65 -17.72
N GLU A 35 1.42 17.12 -16.63
CA GLU A 35 1.95 18.21 -15.79
C GLU A 35 2.47 17.75 -14.43
N PHE A 36 3.38 18.56 -13.86
CA PHE A 36 3.98 18.35 -12.54
C PHE A 36 3.45 19.37 -11.52
N TYR A 37 2.93 18.85 -10.41
CA TYR A 37 2.34 19.65 -9.34
C TYR A 37 3.16 19.56 -8.06
N ASN A 38 3.60 20.71 -7.57
CA ASN A 38 4.39 20.83 -6.35
C ASN A 38 3.48 21.13 -5.14
N PHE A 39 3.54 20.30 -4.11
CA PHE A 39 2.81 20.50 -2.86
C PHE A 39 3.77 20.56 -1.67
N LYS A 40 3.62 21.58 -0.84
CA LYS A 40 4.27 21.62 0.47
C LYS A 40 3.58 20.62 1.41
N LEU A 41 4.26 19.51 1.65
CA LEU A 41 3.82 18.34 2.44
C LEU A 41 4.93 17.92 3.43
N PRO A 42 5.25 18.76 4.44
CA PRO A 42 6.26 18.44 5.43
C PRO A 42 5.95 17.14 6.19
N GLU A 43 4.68 16.75 6.30
CA GLU A 43 4.21 15.54 6.98
C GLU A 43 4.70 14.24 6.30
N LEU A 44 5.03 14.33 5.01
CA LEU A 44 5.53 13.21 4.21
C LEU A 44 7.05 13.22 4.04
N ALA A 45 7.73 14.30 4.46
CA ALA A 45 9.19 14.45 4.30
C ALA A 45 9.93 13.31 5.02
N GLY A 46 10.86 12.65 4.34
CA GLY A 46 11.59 11.51 4.88
C GLY A 46 10.70 10.28 5.17
N LYS A 47 9.60 10.08 4.44
CA LYS A 47 8.74 8.89 4.57
C LYS A 47 8.54 8.19 3.23
N ILE A 48 8.57 6.86 3.26
CA ILE A 48 8.04 6.03 2.16
C ILE A 48 6.54 6.31 2.07
N CYS A 49 6.03 6.47 0.85
CA CYS A 49 4.63 6.73 0.59
C CYS A 49 4.07 5.71 -0.39
N ILE A 50 2.98 5.05 -0.01
CA ILE A 50 2.26 4.07 -0.85
C ILE A 50 0.87 4.63 -1.14
N GLY A 51 0.51 4.71 -2.42
CA GLY A 51 -0.83 5.10 -2.83
C GLY A 51 -1.87 4.05 -2.44
N THR A 52 -3.02 4.50 -1.91
CA THR A 52 -4.11 3.63 -1.50
C THR A 52 -5.44 4.08 -2.11
N SER A 53 -6.51 3.31 -1.88
CA SER A 53 -7.87 3.67 -2.30
C SER A 53 -8.28 5.04 -1.74
N PHE A 54 -9.25 5.68 -2.40
CA PHE A 54 -9.83 6.97 -1.96
C PHE A 54 -8.83 8.13 -1.86
N ARG A 55 -7.72 8.08 -2.62
CA ARG A 55 -6.70 9.15 -2.74
C ARG A 55 -5.89 9.38 -1.46
N TRP A 56 -5.89 8.41 -0.56
CA TRP A 56 -5.05 8.41 0.62
C TRP A 56 -3.66 7.86 0.28
N LEU A 57 -2.68 8.26 1.08
CA LEU A 57 -1.34 7.73 1.07
C LEU A 57 -1.07 7.07 2.41
N LEU A 58 -0.53 5.86 2.40
CA LEU A 58 0.10 5.28 3.57
C LEU A 58 1.54 5.78 3.62
N SER A 59 1.92 6.44 4.71
CA SER A 59 3.26 6.96 4.93
C SER A 59 3.95 6.23 6.07
N VAL A 60 5.23 5.91 5.89
CA VAL A 60 6.06 5.20 6.89
C VAL A 60 7.43 5.85 6.99
N GLY A 61 7.82 6.23 8.21
CA GLY A 61 9.16 6.72 8.52
C GLY A 61 10.13 5.61 8.94
N THR A 62 11.43 5.93 9.03
CA THR A 62 12.45 5.03 9.58
C THR A 62 12.29 4.78 11.09
N ASP A 63 11.46 5.59 11.75
CA ASP A 63 11.00 5.43 13.13
C ASP A 63 9.79 4.47 13.25
N PHE A 64 9.40 3.82 12.15
CA PHE A 64 8.22 2.96 12.01
C PHE A 64 6.88 3.66 12.30
N GLN A 65 6.85 4.99 12.37
CA GLN A 65 5.59 5.71 12.53
C GLN A 65 4.80 5.66 11.23
N MET A 66 3.57 5.18 11.34
CA MET A 66 2.67 4.95 10.21
C MET A 66 1.50 5.92 10.24
N ASN A 67 1.19 6.52 9.10
CA ASN A 67 0.02 7.39 8.99
C ASN A 67 -0.66 7.21 7.63
N LEU A 68 -1.99 7.17 7.64
CA LEU A 68 -2.76 7.49 6.44
C LEU A 68 -2.87 9.01 6.34
N PHE A 69 -2.53 9.55 5.17
CA PHE A 69 -2.54 10.97 4.90
C PHE A 69 -3.26 11.28 3.59
N HIS A 70 -4.17 12.26 3.62
CA HIS A 70 -4.86 12.72 2.42
C HIS A 70 -4.19 14.01 1.88
N PRO A 71 -3.48 13.99 0.73
CA PRO A 71 -2.61 15.10 0.31
C PRO A 71 -3.28 16.45 0.11
N LEU A 72 -4.55 16.47 -0.32
CA LEU A 72 -5.28 17.72 -0.56
C LEU A 72 -5.94 18.28 0.70
N SER A 73 -6.75 17.47 1.37
CA SER A 73 -7.48 17.88 2.58
C SER A 73 -6.62 17.91 3.85
N LYS A 74 -5.38 17.39 3.80
CA LYS A 74 -4.42 17.30 4.92
C LYS A 74 -4.89 16.49 6.12
N HIS A 75 -5.97 15.72 5.98
CA HIS A 75 -6.41 14.82 7.05
C HIS A 75 -5.36 13.74 7.26
N GLN A 76 -5.07 13.47 8.52
CA GLN A 76 -4.08 12.48 8.94
C GLN A 76 -4.65 11.56 10.01
N LEU A 77 -4.57 10.25 9.74
CA LEU A 77 -4.91 9.20 10.68
C LEU A 77 -3.63 8.47 11.06
N SER A 78 -3.25 8.55 12.33
CA SER A 78 -2.13 7.77 12.87
C SER A 78 -2.54 6.31 13.04
N LEU A 79 -1.65 5.42 12.63
CA LEU A 79 -1.83 3.97 12.73
C LEU A 79 -0.84 3.39 13.73
N PRO A 80 -1.09 2.18 14.25
CA PRO A 80 -0.12 1.47 15.07
C PRO A 80 1.24 1.37 14.38
N PRO A 81 2.35 1.64 15.08
CA PRO A 81 3.67 1.36 14.54
C PRO A 81 3.82 -0.15 14.32
N HIS A 82 4.53 -0.55 13.27
CA HIS A 82 4.84 -1.94 13.00
C HIS A 82 6.28 -2.06 12.51
N PRO A 83 7.15 -2.79 13.22
CA PRO A 83 8.50 -3.02 12.74
C PRO A 83 8.43 -4.02 11.58
N TYR A 84 8.32 -3.54 10.34
CA TYR A 84 8.45 -4.37 9.14
C TYR A 84 9.92 -4.70 8.85
N VAL A 85 10.71 -4.90 9.90
CA VAL A 85 12.12 -5.26 9.82
C VAL A 85 12.21 -6.71 9.39
N TRP A 86 13.25 -7.06 8.63
CA TRP A 86 13.51 -8.43 8.18
C TRP A 86 13.36 -9.42 9.35
N GLU A 87 12.38 -10.32 9.28
CA GLU A 87 12.24 -11.38 10.26
C GLU A 87 13.46 -12.32 10.17
N GLY A 88 14.24 -12.39 11.25
CA GLY A 88 15.44 -13.23 11.33
C GLY A 88 16.77 -12.53 11.03
N CYS A 89 16.82 -11.20 10.93
CA CYS A 89 18.11 -10.49 10.85
C CYS A 89 18.77 -10.40 12.23
N ASN A 90 19.96 -10.98 12.39
CA ASN A 90 20.87 -10.66 13.50
C ASN A 90 21.67 -9.40 13.15
N ARG A 91 20.99 -8.28 12.91
CA ARG A 91 21.64 -7.01 12.57
C ARG A 91 21.95 -6.22 13.84
N ASN A 92 23.14 -5.64 13.91
CA ASN A 92 23.48 -4.73 14.99
C ASN A 92 23.04 -3.31 14.62
N PHE A 93 21.88 -2.89 15.13
CA PHE A 93 21.29 -1.58 14.84
C PHE A 93 22.12 -0.38 15.38
N GLU A 94 23.10 -0.61 16.25
CA GLU A 94 24.04 0.45 16.67
C GLU A 94 25.07 0.76 15.59
N LEU A 95 25.49 -0.26 14.83
CA LEU A 95 26.50 -0.13 13.77
C LEU A 95 25.88 0.12 12.39
N ASP A 96 24.63 -0.27 12.20
CA ASP A 96 23.93 -0.22 10.93
C ASP A 96 22.48 0.26 11.13
N PRO A 97 22.27 1.58 11.15
CA PRO A 97 20.95 2.18 11.36
C PRO A 97 19.95 1.75 10.28
N ILE A 98 18.68 1.65 10.68
CA ILE A 98 17.57 1.33 9.77
C ILE A 98 17.50 2.37 8.64
N ASP A 99 17.46 1.87 7.39
CA ASP A 99 17.14 2.66 6.21
C ASP A 99 15.82 2.18 5.57
N TYR A 100 15.33 2.92 4.58
CA TYR A 100 14.11 2.61 3.84
C TYR A 100 14.15 1.25 3.13
N SER A 101 15.33 0.72 2.81
CA SER A 101 15.49 -0.65 2.26
C SER A 101 15.08 -1.75 3.23
N ASP A 102 15.03 -1.44 4.53
CA ASP A 102 14.68 -2.38 5.59
C ASP A 102 13.17 -2.40 5.90
N ILE A 103 12.39 -1.54 5.23
CA ILE A 103 10.94 -1.44 5.42
C ILE A 103 10.25 -2.32 4.38
N PHE A 104 9.81 -3.52 4.79
CA PHE A 104 9.09 -4.44 3.93
C PHE A 104 7.58 -4.17 3.93
N LEU A 105 7.16 -3.19 3.13
CA LEU A 105 5.77 -2.83 2.94
C LEU A 105 5.50 -2.58 1.45
N TYR A 106 4.60 -3.35 0.85
CA TYR A 106 4.48 -3.45 -0.61
C TYR A 106 3.17 -2.88 -1.15
N LYS A 107 2.07 -3.05 -0.42
CA LYS A 107 0.74 -2.59 -0.84
C LYS A 107 -0.12 -2.28 0.37
N CYS A 108 -1.04 -1.34 0.20
CA CYS A 108 -2.09 -1.02 1.17
C CYS A 108 -3.42 -0.76 0.43
N VAL A 109 -4.51 -1.34 0.95
CA VAL A 109 -5.86 -1.16 0.42
C VAL A 109 -6.82 -0.84 1.55
N LEU A 110 -7.71 0.12 1.28
CA LEU A 110 -8.77 0.54 2.20
C LEU A 110 -10.10 -0.06 1.73
N SER A 111 -10.90 -0.56 2.67
CA SER A 111 -12.26 -1.03 2.40
C SER A 111 -13.25 0.10 2.08
N ARG A 112 -13.03 1.29 2.65
CA ARG A 112 -13.86 2.48 2.46
C ARG A 112 -13.05 3.74 2.76
N ASN A 113 -13.60 4.91 2.48
CA ASN A 113 -12.94 6.16 2.85
C ASN A 113 -12.89 6.26 4.39
N PRO A 114 -11.69 6.37 5.00
CA PRO A 114 -11.57 6.41 6.45
C PRO A 114 -12.10 7.73 7.04
N TRP A 115 -12.23 8.81 6.26
CA TRP A 115 -12.75 10.09 6.73
C TRP A 115 -14.20 10.30 6.34
N ASN A 116 -15.06 10.51 7.34
CA ASN A 116 -16.46 10.88 7.13
C ASN A 116 -16.60 12.41 7.15
N SER A 117 -16.92 12.99 6.00
CA SER A 117 -17.09 14.45 5.87
C SER A 117 -18.35 15.00 6.54
N VAL A 118 -19.31 14.16 6.92
CA VAL A 118 -20.55 14.56 7.58
C VAL A 118 -20.38 14.57 9.10
N THR A 119 -19.80 13.51 9.67
CA THR A 119 -19.57 13.42 11.12
C THR A 119 -18.27 14.08 11.57
N HIS A 120 -17.35 14.36 10.64
CA HIS A 120 -16.00 14.84 10.91
C HIS A 120 -15.19 13.88 11.81
N GLU A 121 -15.43 12.59 11.64
CA GLU A 121 -14.76 11.53 12.40
C GLU A 121 -14.16 10.48 11.47
N TYR A 122 -13.18 9.75 11.99
CA TYR A 122 -12.65 8.57 11.32
C TYR A 122 -13.58 7.38 11.49
N ASP A 123 -13.93 6.73 10.37
CA ASP A 123 -14.80 5.56 10.35
C ASP A 123 -14.07 4.35 10.94
N ARG A 124 -14.48 3.93 12.14
CA ARG A 124 -13.90 2.79 12.87
C ARG A 124 -14.14 1.45 12.17
N ASP A 125 -15.10 1.37 11.27
CA ASP A 125 -15.37 0.16 10.49
C ASP A 125 -14.48 0.08 9.23
N CYS A 126 -13.73 1.14 8.91
CA CYS A 126 -12.75 1.10 7.84
C CYS A 126 -11.62 0.10 8.18
N ILE A 127 -11.50 -0.93 7.36
CA ILE A 127 -10.38 -1.86 7.37
C ILE A 127 -9.26 -1.32 6.46
N ILE A 128 -8.04 -1.34 6.99
CA ILE A 128 -6.79 -0.99 6.32
C ILE A 128 -5.97 -2.28 6.22
N MET A 129 -5.81 -2.84 5.03
CA MET A 129 -5.08 -4.09 4.82
C MET A 129 -3.77 -3.83 4.07
N VAL A 130 -2.71 -4.53 4.47
CA VAL A 130 -1.38 -4.38 3.88
C VAL A 130 -0.79 -5.72 3.45
N VAL A 131 0.08 -5.66 2.43
CA VAL A 131 1.08 -6.69 2.14
C VAL A 131 2.41 -6.23 2.72
N HIS A 132 2.96 -6.99 3.66
CA HIS A 132 4.11 -6.59 4.47
C HIS A 132 5.05 -7.75 4.78
N THR A 133 6.16 -7.48 5.47
CA THR A 133 7.28 -8.40 5.80
C THR A 133 8.07 -8.89 4.60
N ASN A 134 9.30 -9.32 4.80
CA ASN A 134 10.12 -9.95 3.76
C ASN A 134 9.46 -11.20 3.14
N TYR A 135 8.46 -11.79 3.80
CA TYR A 135 7.66 -12.90 3.29
C TYR A 135 6.39 -12.49 2.55
N LYS A 136 6.10 -11.19 2.45
CA LYS A 136 4.90 -10.62 1.82
C LYS A 136 3.62 -11.27 2.36
N THR A 137 3.48 -11.27 3.67
CA THR A 137 2.30 -11.70 4.42
C THR A 137 1.24 -10.61 4.43
N LEU A 138 0.06 -10.94 4.97
CA LEU A 138 -1.09 -10.05 5.04
C LEU A 138 -1.38 -9.68 6.50
N ALA A 139 -1.64 -8.40 6.74
CA ALA A 139 -2.13 -7.91 8.03
C ALA A 139 -3.16 -6.80 7.81
N PHE A 140 -3.97 -6.54 8.84
CA PHE A 140 -4.90 -5.43 8.83
C PHE A 140 -4.91 -4.65 10.14
N THR A 141 -5.44 -3.44 10.08
CA THR A 141 -5.78 -2.63 11.25
C THR A 141 -7.05 -1.81 10.97
N ARG A 142 -7.55 -1.13 12.00
CA ARG A 142 -8.71 -0.22 11.93
C ARG A 142 -8.39 1.09 12.63
N PRO A 143 -9.06 2.20 12.29
CA PRO A 143 -8.95 3.43 13.07
C PRO A 143 -9.26 3.17 14.55
N GLY A 144 -8.29 3.52 15.42
CA GLY A 144 -8.38 3.32 16.87
C GLY A 144 -7.81 2.00 17.39
N TYR A 145 -7.43 1.06 16.53
CA TYR A 145 -6.67 -0.11 16.96
C TYR A 145 -5.27 0.29 17.44
N LYS A 146 -4.69 -0.53 18.31
CA LYS A 146 -3.34 -0.31 18.89
C LYS A 146 -2.27 -1.21 18.29
N ALA A 147 -2.66 -2.15 17.43
CA ALA A 147 -1.77 -3.09 16.78
C ALA A 147 -2.31 -3.45 15.38
N TRP A 148 -1.44 -4.05 14.58
CA TRP A 148 -1.83 -4.78 13.38
C TRP A 148 -2.17 -6.23 13.77
N ILE A 149 -3.12 -6.82 13.06
CA ILE A 149 -3.54 -8.20 13.24
C ILE A 149 -3.18 -8.95 11.96
N ASP A 150 -2.41 -10.02 12.12
CA ASP A 150 -2.01 -10.88 11.00
C ASP A 150 -3.22 -11.66 10.47
N ILE A 151 -3.34 -11.71 9.14
CA ILE A 151 -4.28 -12.58 8.45
C ILE A 151 -3.62 -13.96 8.32
N LYS A 152 -4.13 -14.95 9.05
CA LYS A 152 -3.57 -16.32 9.03
C LYS A 152 -3.76 -16.94 7.64
N CYS A 153 -2.68 -17.44 7.05
CA CYS A 153 -2.72 -18.13 5.77
C CYS A 153 -1.56 -19.12 5.66
N ASP A 154 -1.83 -20.28 5.06
CA ASP A 154 -0.79 -21.27 4.75
C ASP A 154 0.05 -20.87 3.52
N SER A 155 -0.31 -19.77 2.85
CA SER A 155 0.43 -19.19 1.72
C SER A 155 1.16 -17.90 2.11
N ARG A 156 2.15 -17.53 1.30
CA ARG A 156 3.00 -16.34 1.45
C ARG A 156 3.29 -15.75 0.06
N ASN A 157 4.16 -14.75 -0.02
CA ASN A 157 4.55 -14.13 -1.29
C ASN A 157 3.37 -13.48 -2.02
N PHE A 158 2.48 -12.81 -1.28
CA PHE A 158 1.39 -12.04 -1.89
C PHE A 158 1.94 -10.91 -2.76
N TYR A 159 1.50 -10.85 -4.01
CA TYR A 159 1.91 -9.82 -4.97
C TYR A 159 0.91 -8.66 -4.99
N ASP A 160 -0.37 -8.96 -4.85
CA ASP A 160 -1.42 -7.95 -4.88
C ASP A 160 -2.55 -8.26 -3.91
N ILE A 161 -3.21 -7.19 -3.46
CA ILE A 161 -4.46 -7.21 -2.71
C ILE A 161 -5.41 -6.16 -3.28
N THR A 162 -6.71 -6.42 -3.19
CA THR A 162 -7.76 -5.48 -3.60
C THR A 162 -9.01 -5.66 -2.75
N PHE A 163 -9.87 -4.63 -2.75
CA PHE A 163 -11.18 -4.67 -2.10
C PHE A 163 -12.25 -4.61 -3.17
N TYR A 164 -13.11 -5.63 -3.22
CA TYR A 164 -14.11 -5.80 -4.25
C TYR A 164 -15.36 -6.47 -3.66
N LYS A 165 -16.54 -5.92 -3.96
CA LYS A 165 -17.84 -6.42 -3.46
C LYS A 165 -17.81 -6.81 -1.97
N ASP A 166 -17.39 -5.86 -1.14
CA ASP A 166 -17.32 -5.96 0.32
C ASP A 166 -16.33 -6.99 0.89
N LYS A 167 -15.40 -7.47 0.07
CA LYS A 167 -14.39 -8.45 0.48
C LYS A 167 -12.99 -8.06 0.03
N PHE A 168 -12.01 -8.46 0.83
CA PHE A 168 -10.61 -8.39 0.43
C PHE A 168 -10.22 -9.65 -0.33
N TYR A 169 -9.58 -9.45 -1.47
CA TYR A 169 -8.98 -10.50 -2.28
C TYR A 169 -7.48 -10.31 -2.34
N ALA A 170 -6.74 -11.41 -2.34
CA ALA A 170 -5.29 -11.43 -2.42
C ALA A 170 -4.85 -12.44 -3.49
N VAL A 171 -3.70 -12.18 -4.11
CA VAL A 171 -3.07 -13.11 -5.06
C VAL A 171 -1.61 -13.31 -4.72
N ASN A 172 -1.16 -14.56 -4.67
CA ASN A 172 0.24 -14.89 -4.43
C ASN A 172 1.06 -14.92 -5.74
N ASN A 173 2.37 -15.15 -5.62
CA ASN A 173 3.28 -15.27 -6.75
C ASN A 173 2.90 -16.42 -7.72
N HIS A 174 2.24 -17.48 -7.24
CA HIS A 174 1.75 -18.58 -8.08
C HIS A 174 0.51 -18.19 -8.88
N GLY A 175 -0.22 -17.16 -8.47
CA GLY A 175 -1.50 -16.76 -9.07
C GLY A 175 -2.72 -17.35 -8.37
N ASP A 176 -2.52 -18.08 -7.27
CA ASP A 176 -3.63 -18.51 -6.44
C ASP A 176 -4.34 -17.31 -5.84
N VAL A 177 -5.67 -17.32 -5.91
CA VAL A 177 -6.51 -16.23 -5.42
C VAL A 177 -7.13 -16.65 -4.09
N PHE A 178 -7.10 -15.72 -3.14
CA PHE A 178 -7.59 -15.90 -1.78
C PHE A 178 -8.63 -14.83 -1.46
N VAL A 179 -9.60 -15.19 -0.62
CA VAL A 179 -10.50 -14.25 0.04
C VAL A 179 -10.11 -14.14 1.51
N CYS A 180 -10.03 -12.92 2.03
CA CYS A 180 -9.71 -12.68 3.44
C CYS A 180 -11.01 -12.53 4.24
N HIS A 181 -11.14 -13.32 5.29
CA HIS A 181 -12.21 -13.26 6.26
C HIS A 181 -11.71 -12.54 7.51
N ILE A 182 -12.48 -11.57 7.99
CA ILE A 182 -12.13 -10.74 9.16
C ILE A 182 -13.36 -10.68 10.05
N GLU A 183 -13.33 -11.42 11.16
CA GLU A 183 -14.39 -11.48 12.16
C GLU A 183 -13.75 -11.23 13.54
N ASP A 184 -13.97 -10.03 14.09
CA ASP A 184 -13.38 -9.57 15.36
C ASP A 184 -11.86 -9.82 15.45
N ASP A 185 -11.44 -10.80 16.25
CA ASP A 185 -10.04 -11.18 16.49
C ASP A 185 -9.58 -12.38 15.64
N ILE A 186 -10.47 -12.96 14.84
CA ILE A 186 -10.18 -14.07 13.95
C ILE A 186 -10.08 -13.53 12.53
N ALA A 187 -8.88 -13.60 11.97
CA ALA A 187 -8.64 -13.21 10.60
C ALA A 187 -7.80 -14.25 9.86
N PHE A 188 -8.29 -14.69 8.71
CA PHE A 188 -7.62 -15.70 7.89
C PHE A 188 -7.95 -15.53 6.41
N ALA A 189 -7.09 -16.09 5.56
CA ALA A 189 -7.29 -16.10 4.11
C ALA A 189 -7.56 -17.52 3.61
N GLU A 190 -8.66 -17.67 2.88
CA GLU A 190 -9.10 -18.92 2.26
C GLU A 190 -8.79 -18.89 0.76
N ARG A 191 -8.15 -19.95 0.24
CA ARG A 191 -7.86 -20.07 -1.19
C ARG A 191 -9.13 -20.45 -1.96
N ILE A 192 -9.52 -19.62 -2.93
CA ILE A 192 -10.74 -19.81 -3.73
C ILE A 192 -10.46 -20.19 -5.18
N ALA A 193 -9.26 -19.95 -5.68
CA ALA A 193 -8.85 -20.36 -7.03
C ALA A 193 -7.37 -20.76 -7.05
N ILE A 194 -7.06 -21.76 -7.88
CA ILE A 194 -5.69 -22.24 -8.10
C ILE A 194 -5.31 -21.92 -9.55
N TYR A 195 -4.18 -21.25 -9.73
CA TYR A 195 -3.64 -20.99 -11.06
C TYR A 195 -2.66 -22.10 -11.45
N LYS A 196 -2.82 -22.66 -12.65
CA LYS A 196 -2.07 -23.87 -13.06
C LYS A 196 -0.73 -23.57 -13.73
N GLU A 197 -0.49 -22.35 -14.17
CA GLU A 197 0.70 -21.97 -14.94
C GLU A 197 1.66 -21.14 -14.08
N ASN A 198 2.74 -21.76 -13.63
CA ASN A 198 3.69 -21.15 -12.70
C ASN A 198 4.88 -20.56 -13.45
N GLU A 199 4.79 -19.28 -13.79
CA GLU A 199 5.95 -18.50 -14.25
C GLU A 199 6.28 -17.42 -13.22
N ASP A 200 7.40 -17.60 -12.53
CA ASP A 200 7.82 -16.75 -11.41
C ASP A 200 8.27 -15.33 -11.84
N TYR A 201 8.59 -15.14 -13.12
CA TYR A 201 8.93 -13.82 -13.69
C TYR A 201 7.70 -12.98 -14.10
N ILE A 202 6.49 -13.52 -13.90
CA ILE A 202 5.24 -12.84 -14.18
C ILE A 202 4.68 -12.26 -12.88
N HIS A 203 4.59 -10.93 -12.84
CA HIS A 203 3.88 -10.24 -11.78
C HIS A 203 2.37 -10.33 -12.02
N LYS A 204 1.60 -10.52 -10.96
CA LYS A 204 0.16 -10.78 -11.03
C LYS A 204 -0.59 -9.72 -10.23
N TYR A 205 -1.71 -9.26 -10.79
CA TYR A 205 -2.53 -8.19 -10.23
C TYR A 205 -3.99 -8.60 -10.20
N LEU A 206 -4.73 -8.06 -9.24
CA LEU A 206 -6.19 -8.16 -9.18
C LEU A 206 -6.80 -6.83 -9.57
N VAL A 207 -7.57 -6.82 -10.67
CA VAL A 207 -8.12 -5.59 -11.25
C VAL A 207 -9.62 -5.74 -11.41
N GLU A 208 -10.38 -4.78 -10.88
CA GLU A 208 -11.80 -4.66 -11.20
C GLU A 208 -11.95 -4.04 -12.58
N SER A 209 -12.75 -4.67 -13.44
CA SER A 209 -13.10 -4.14 -14.75
C SER A 209 -14.49 -4.60 -15.14
N SER A 210 -15.34 -3.64 -15.54
CA SER A 210 -16.70 -3.91 -16.02
C SER A 210 -17.57 -4.70 -15.04
N GLY A 211 -17.34 -4.54 -13.74
CA GLY A 211 -18.09 -5.22 -12.69
C GLY A 211 -17.56 -6.61 -12.34
N ASP A 212 -16.48 -7.07 -12.97
CA ASP A 212 -15.82 -8.35 -12.71
C ASP A 212 -14.43 -8.14 -12.09
N LEU A 213 -13.96 -9.12 -11.32
CA LEU A 213 -12.60 -9.14 -10.78
C LEU A 213 -11.71 -10.03 -11.65
N LEU A 214 -10.70 -9.44 -12.26
CA LEU A 214 -9.79 -10.10 -13.20
C LEU A 214 -8.41 -10.32 -12.57
N LEU A 215 -7.82 -11.47 -12.89
CA LEU A 215 -6.40 -11.74 -12.65
C LEU A 215 -5.60 -11.31 -13.89
N VAL A 216 -4.72 -10.34 -13.73
CA VAL A 216 -3.89 -9.79 -14.82
C VAL A 216 -2.43 -10.18 -14.61
N SER A 217 -1.84 -10.80 -15.62
CA SER A 217 -0.43 -11.18 -15.65
C SER A 217 0.37 -10.16 -16.44
N ARG A 218 1.47 -9.66 -15.86
CA ARG A 218 2.43 -8.77 -16.52
C ARG A 218 3.82 -9.40 -16.51
N ILE A 219 4.31 -9.70 -17.70
CA ILE A 219 5.71 -10.11 -17.90
C ILE A 219 6.59 -8.91 -17.56
N GLN A 220 7.50 -9.05 -16.59
CA GLN A 220 8.50 -8.01 -16.33
C GLN A 220 9.55 -8.05 -17.45
N GLY A 221 9.29 -7.34 -18.53
CA GLY A 221 10.22 -7.14 -19.64
C GLY A 221 10.87 -5.78 -19.56
N GLY A 222 12.15 -5.74 -19.20
CA GLY A 222 13.03 -4.60 -19.38
C GLY A 222 14.41 -5.14 -19.72
N THR A 223 14.85 -4.96 -20.96
CA THR A 223 16.25 -5.19 -21.31
C THR A 223 17.11 -4.35 -20.37
N HIS A 224 17.99 -4.97 -19.60
CA HIS A 224 19.15 -4.28 -19.08
C HIS A 224 19.80 -3.60 -20.29
N TYR A 225 19.76 -2.27 -20.35
CA TYR A 225 20.66 -1.54 -21.23
C TYR A 225 22.06 -1.90 -20.73
N GLN A 226 22.71 -2.83 -21.44
CA GLN A 226 24.15 -2.94 -21.38
C GLN A 226 24.66 -1.71 -22.11
N ASP A 227 25.08 -0.71 -21.34
CA ASP A 227 25.88 0.37 -21.87
C ASP A 227 27.18 -0.25 -22.42
N ASN A 228 27.37 -0.13 -23.73
CA ASN A 228 28.63 -0.42 -24.42
C ASN A 228 29.66 0.67 -24.14
#